data_AF-A0A7V6X010-F1
#
_entry.id   AF-A0A7V6X010-F1
#
_cell.length_a   1.000
_cell.length_b   1.000
_cell.length_c   1.000
_cell.angle_alpha   90.00
_cell.angle_beta   90.00
_cell.angle_gamma   90.00
#
_symmetry.space_group_name_H-M   'P 1'
#
loop_
_entity.id
_entity.type
_entity.pdbx_description
1 polymer ?
#
loop_
_entity_poly.entity_id
_entity_poly.type
_entity_poly.pdbx_seq_one_letter_code
_entity_poly.pdbx_strand_id
1 'polypeptide(L)'
;MLGPSVYALVKNGRGWCGTYCPRGSFSDVILPGISSNNDIPQFVVSPWFRLAFLALLMIAFGIQLVFAWGNSFEVGMVFVRMIIITTALTIILGVAYRPRTWCTFCPMGTMAHYITKWKSPGCRGEYVTFKKDSCVDCSRCSRVCPMNIDLLEHKELGVMEPDCIKCGICISKCPKKAISLQPAGHSGKLRVPETPSKAAITGQV
;
A
#
# COMPACT_ATOMS: atom_id res chain seq x y z
N MET A 1 -9.10 -14.06 1.11
CA MET A 1 -9.16 -12.81 0.32
C MET A 1 -10.00 -11.71 0.97
N LEU A 2 -10.89 -12.02 1.92
CA LEU A 2 -11.86 -11.04 2.43
C LEU A 2 -11.28 -10.01 3.42
N GLY A 3 -10.26 -10.34 4.21
CA GLY A 3 -9.73 -9.44 5.26
C GLY A 3 -9.38 -8.02 4.80
N PRO A 4 -8.51 -7.84 3.78
CA PRO A 4 -8.17 -6.50 3.27
C PRO A 4 -9.39 -5.75 2.72
N SER A 5 -10.27 -6.45 2.00
CA SER A 5 -11.47 -5.87 1.40
C SER A 5 -12.48 -5.44 2.46
N VAL A 6 -12.76 -6.30 3.45
CA VAL A 6 -13.66 -6.00 4.58
C VAL A 6 -13.09 -4.86 5.42
N TYR A 7 -11.80 -4.87 5.71
CA TYR A 7 -11.16 -3.78 6.45
C TYR A 7 -11.26 -2.45 5.68
N ALA A 8 -10.96 -2.47 4.37
CA ALA A 8 -11.09 -1.30 3.51
C ALA A 8 -12.53 -0.80 3.47
N LEU A 9 -13.53 -1.69 3.49
CA LEU A 9 -14.95 -1.34 3.52
C LEU A 9 -15.36 -0.69 4.86
N VAL A 10 -14.88 -1.22 6.00
CA VAL A 10 -15.31 -0.80 7.34
C VAL A 10 -14.53 0.40 7.88
N LYS A 11 -13.20 0.36 7.83
CA LYS A 11 -12.31 1.35 8.48
C LYS A 11 -11.64 2.33 7.50
N ASN A 12 -11.93 2.21 6.20
CA ASN A 12 -11.40 3.00 5.08
C ASN A 12 -9.86 3.04 5.00
N GLY A 13 -9.29 2.83 3.82
CA GLY A 13 -7.83 2.74 3.61
C GLY A 13 -7.23 1.34 3.81
N ARG A 14 -5.93 1.22 3.56
CA ARG A 14 -5.19 -0.07 3.48
C ARG A 14 -4.54 -0.53 4.80
N GLY A 15 -5.17 -0.21 5.95
CA GLY A 15 -4.63 -0.52 7.28
C GLY A 15 -4.38 -2.01 7.55
N TRP A 16 -5.17 -2.91 6.94
CA TRP A 16 -4.97 -4.35 7.05
C TRP A 16 -3.55 -4.78 6.66
N CYS A 17 -2.98 -4.16 5.62
CA CYS A 17 -1.64 -4.48 5.13
C CYS A 17 -0.53 -4.10 6.12
N GLY A 18 -0.76 -3.10 6.97
CA GLY A 18 0.17 -2.65 8.00
C GLY A 18 0.04 -3.41 9.32
N THR A 19 -1.18 -3.83 9.71
CA THR A 19 -1.42 -4.39 11.06
C THR A 19 -1.63 -5.90 11.08
N TYR A 20 -2.32 -6.46 10.08
CA TYR A 20 -2.81 -7.85 10.14
C TYR A 20 -2.20 -8.78 9.09
N CYS A 21 -1.59 -8.24 8.04
CA CYS A 21 -1.07 -9.05 6.95
C CYS A 21 0.18 -9.84 7.39
N PRO A 22 0.13 -11.19 7.46
CA PRO A 22 1.26 -11.99 7.95
C PRO A 22 2.45 -11.92 7.01
N ARG A 23 2.21 -11.92 5.68
CA ARG A 23 3.25 -11.72 4.66
C ARG A 23 3.91 -10.35 4.79
N GLY A 24 3.11 -9.34 5.11
CA GLY A 24 3.60 -8.01 5.36
C GLY A 24 4.51 -7.97 6.58
N SER A 25 4.06 -8.54 7.69
CA SER A 25 4.86 -8.62 8.93
C SER A 25 6.20 -9.33 8.68
N PHE A 26 6.18 -10.45 7.95
CA PHE A 26 7.39 -11.15 7.51
C PHE A 26 8.38 -10.22 6.78
N SER A 27 7.89 -9.44 5.81
CA SER A 27 8.72 -8.49 5.08
C SER A 27 9.29 -7.36 5.96
N ASP A 28 8.55 -6.88 6.96
CA ASP A 28 9.04 -5.83 7.87
C ASP A 28 10.02 -6.35 8.94
N VAL A 29 10.00 -7.63 9.26
CA VAL A 29 10.91 -8.21 10.26
C VAL A 29 12.23 -8.66 9.62
N ILE A 30 12.18 -9.27 8.44
CA ILE A 30 13.34 -9.96 7.86
C ILE A 30 14.12 -9.10 6.87
N LEU A 31 13.41 -8.34 6.02
CA LEU A 31 14.06 -7.62 4.92
C LEU A 31 14.77 -6.31 5.31
N PRO A 32 14.48 -5.58 6.42
CA PRO A 32 15.16 -4.31 6.69
C PRO A 32 16.68 -4.44 6.91
N GLY A 33 17.17 -5.60 7.33
CA GLY A 33 18.61 -5.84 7.51
C GLY A 33 19.37 -6.17 6.22
N ILE A 34 18.67 -6.50 5.13
CA ILE A 34 19.25 -7.01 3.87
C ILE A 34 18.88 -6.12 2.67
N SER A 35 17.79 -5.34 2.79
CA SER A 35 17.26 -4.48 1.74
C SER A 35 18.22 -3.34 1.38
N SER A 36 18.44 -3.14 0.08
CA SER A 36 19.23 -2.03 -0.46
C SER A 36 18.56 -0.65 -0.28
N ASN A 37 17.33 -0.60 0.24
CA ASN A 37 16.54 0.60 0.50
C ASN A 37 16.37 1.55 -0.71
N ASN A 38 16.57 1.04 -1.94
CA ASN A 38 16.37 1.79 -3.17
C ASN A 38 14.88 2.13 -3.38
N ASP A 39 14.63 3.23 -4.08
CA ASP A 39 13.28 3.68 -4.37
C ASP A 39 12.53 2.71 -5.29
N ILE A 40 11.22 2.62 -5.08
CA ILE A 40 10.37 1.71 -5.86
C ILE A 40 10.26 2.26 -7.28
N PRO A 41 10.52 1.44 -8.32
CA PRO A 41 10.48 1.92 -9.69
C PRO A 41 9.05 2.28 -10.11
N GLN A 42 8.91 3.40 -10.81
CA GLN A 42 7.63 4.03 -11.13
C GLN A 42 6.67 3.12 -11.92
N PHE A 43 7.21 2.22 -12.75
CA PHE A 43 6.39 1.28 -13.54
C PHE A 43 5.58 0.33 -12.64
N VAL A 44 6.11 -0.08 -11.49
CA VAL A 44 5.44 -1.00 -10.55
C VAL A 44 4.28 -0.31 -9.82
N VAL A 45 4.41 1.00 -9.61
CA VAL A 45 3.39 1.82 -8.95
C VAL A 45 2.26 2.16 -9.92
N SER A 46 2.48 2.06 -11.23
CA SER A 46 1.49 2.43 -12.24
C SER A 46 0.20 1.60 -12.15
N PRO A 47 -0.99 2.23 -12.27
CA PRO A 47 -2.27 1.53 -12.14
C PRO A 47 -2.47 0.49 -13.25
N TRP A 48 -1.92 0.75 -14.44
CA TRP A 48 -1.96 -0.21 -15.55
C TRP A 48 -1.19 -1.48 -15.20
N PHE A 49 0.05 -1.37 -14.70
CA PHE A 49 0.85 -2.53 -14.31
C PHE A 49 0.18 -3.33 -13.18
N ARG A 50 -0.35 -2.64 -12.16
CA ARG A 50 -1.08 -3.28 -11.06
C ARG A 50 -2.28 -4.08 -11.54
N LEU A 51 -3.06 -3.51 -12.46
CA LEU A 51 -4.25 -4.16 -13.00
C LEU A 51 -3.89 -5.30 -13.95
N ALA A 52 -2.88 -5.11 -14.80
CA ALA A 52 -2.37 -6.15 -15.70
C ALA A 52 -1.83 -7.35 -14.92
N PHE A 53 -1.04 -7.11 -13.87
CA PHE A 53 -0.52 -8.16 -13.01
C PHE A 53 -1.62 -8.89 -12.24
N LEU A 54 -2.60 -8.16 -11.70
CA LEU A 54 -3.78 -8.74 -11.06
C LEU A 54 -4.55 -9.64 -12.03
N ALA A 55 -4.88 -9.14 -13.22
CA ALA A 55 -5.60 -9.90 -14.24
C ALA A 55 -4.82 -11.16 -14.65
N LEU A 56 -3.51 -11.03 -14.90
CA LEU A 56 -2.64 -12.16 -15.24
C LEU A 56 -2.66 -13.24 -14.16
N LEU A 57 -2.50 -12.87 -12.88
CA LEU A 57 -2.53 -13.84 -11.78
C LEU A 57 -3.90 -14.50 -11.63
N MET A 58 -4.99 -13.74 -11.74
CA MET A 58 -6.35 -14.28 -11.61
C MET A 58 -6.70 -15.22 -12.77
N ILE A 59 -6.28 -14.90 -13.99
CA ILE A 59 -6.45 -15.76 -15.17
C ILE A 59 -5.60 -17.03 -15.03
N ALA A 60 -4.31 -16.90 -14.70
CA ALA A 60 -3.42 -18.06 -14.56
C ALA A 60 -3.88 -19.00 -13.43
N PHE A 61 -4.37 -18.45 -12.32
CA PHE A 61 -4.95 -19.22 -11.22
C PHE A 61 -6.27 -19.89 -11.62
N GLY A 62 -7.16 -19.17 -12.32
CA GLY A 62 -8.42 -19.72 -12.83
C GLY A 62 -8.18 -20.88 -13.80
N ILE A 63 -7.25 -20.73 -14.74
CA ILE A 63 -6.86 -21.78 -15.69
C ILE A 63 -6.32 -23.01 -14.94
N GLN A 64 -5.40 -22.83 -13.99
CA GLN A 64 -4.85 -23.94 -13.20
C GLN A 64 -5.93 -24.68 -12.39
N LEU A 65 -6.91 -23.97 -11.86
CA LEU A 65 -8.03 -24.59 -11.14
C LEU A 65 -8.97 -25.39 -12.06
N VAL A 66 -9.21 -24.90 -13.28
CA VAL A 66 -10.03 -25.62 -14.27
C VAL A 66 -9.34 -26.91 -14.71
N PHE A 67 -8.02 -26.87 -14.93
CA PHE A 67 -7.26 -28.08 -15.30
C PHE A 67 -7.10 -29.08 -14.15
N ALA A 68 -6.98 -28.61 -12.91
CA ALA A 68 -6.87 -29.47 -11.73
C ALA A 68 -8.23 -29.97 -11.20
N TRP A 69 -9.33 -29.72 -11.92
CA TRP A 69 -10.67 -30.06 -11.47
C TRP A 69 -10.87 -31.57 -11.46
N GLY A 70 -11.07 -32.14 -10.26
CA GLY A 70 -11.27 -33.58 -10.05
C GLY A 70 -10.33 -34.19 -9.01
N ASN A 71 -9.13 -33.65 -8.82
CA ASN A 71 -8.13 -34.16 -7.87
C ASN A 71 -7.80 -33.14 -6.77
N SER A 72 -8.15 -33.43 -5.52
CA SER A 72 -7.87 -32.56 -4.37
C SER A 72 -6.37 -32.33 -4.13
N PHE A 73 -5.53 -33.32 -4.46
CA PHE A 73 -4.08 -33.21 -4.34
C PHE A 73 -3.48 -32.21 -5.34
N GLU A 74 -3.93 -32.23 -6.59
CA GLU A 74 -3.45 -31.31 -7.64
C GLU A 74 -3.87 -29.86 -7.34
N VAL A 75 -5.10 -29.68 -6.86
CA VAL A 75 -5.57 -28.38 -6.38
C VAL A 75 -4.67 -27.85 -5.27
N GLY A 76 -4.27 -28.71 -4.31
CA GLY A 76 -3.32 -28.34 -3.25
C GLY A 76 -1.96 -27.88 -3.80
N MET A 77 -1.42 -28.58 -4.79
CA MET A 77 -0.13 -28.25 -5.42
C MET A 77 -0.15 -26.89 -6.14
N VAL A 78 -1.28 -26.49 -6.74
CA VAL A 78 -1.45 -25.16 -7.35
C VAL A 78 -1.22 -24.04 -6.32
N PHE A 79 -1.83 -24.15 -5.13
CA PHE A 79 -1.66 -23.14 -4.07
C PHE A 79 -0.23 -23.09 -3.56
N VAL A 80 0.41 -24.24 -3.33
CA VAL A 80 1.79 -24.32 -2.86
C VAL A 80 2.74 -23.69 -3.87
N ARG A 81 2.62 -24.04 -5.15
CA ARG A 81 3.45 -23.47 -6.23
C ARG A 81 3.27 -21.96 -6.33
N MET A 82 2.04 -21.45 -6.26
CA MET A 82 1.76 -20.02 -6.26
C MET A 82 2.40 -19.31 -5.05
N ILE A 83 2.26 -19.87 -3.85
CA ILE A 83 2.84 -19.29 -2.63
C ILE A 83 4.37 -19.26 -2.71
N ILE A 84 5.01 -20.33 -3.21
CA ILE A 84 6.48 -20.37 -3.37
C ILE A 84 6.94 -19.30 -4.36
N ILE A 85 6.36 -19.26 -5.57
CA ILE A 85 6.76 -18.30 -6.62
C ILE A 85 6.58 -16.86 -6.13
N THR A 86 5.42 -16.55 -5.56
CA THR A 86 5.16 -15.20 -5.07
C THR A 86 6.13 -14.83 -3.95
N THR A 87 6.44 -15.78 -3.03
CA THR A 87 7.34 -15.56 -1.89
C THR A 87 8.78 -15.33 -2.34
N ALA A 88 9.27 -16.12 -3.29
CA ALA A 88 10.55 -15.87 -3.94
C ALA A 88 10.59 -14.45 -4.56
N LEU A 89 9.56 -14.07 -5.32
CA LEU A 89 9.46 -12.74 -5.93
C LEU A 89 9.43 -11.61 -4.88
N THR A 90 8.77 -11.82 -3.74
CA THR A 90 8.75 -10.86 -2.62
C THR A 90 10.13 -10.68 -1.99
N ILE A 91 10.87 -11.77 -1.80
CA ILE A 91 12.22 -11.71 -1.23
C ILE A 91 13.16 -11.00 -2.22
N ILE A 92 13.14 -11.37 -3.51
CA ILE A 92 13.98 -10.76 -4.54
C ILE A 92 13.73 -9.25 -4.63
N LEU A 93 12.47 -8.83 -4.75
CA LEU A 93 12.13 -7.40 -4.83
C LEU A 93 12.35 -6.67 -3.51
N GLY A 94 12.14 -7.34 -2.39
CA GLY A 94 12.36 -6.78 -1.05
C GLY A 94 13.82 -6.51 -0.72
N VAL A 95 14.72 -7.35 -1.25
CA VAL A 95 16.18 -7.17 -1.15
C VAL A 95 16.66 -6.09 -2.11
N ALA A 96 16.20 -6.09 -3.37
CA ALA A 96 16.64 -5.14 -4.39
C ALA A 96 16.15 -3.69 -4.14
N TYR A 97 14.93 -3.54 -3.61
CA TYR A 97 14.25 -2.26 -3.36
C TYR A 97 13.87 -2.14 -1.89
N ARG A 98 12.76 -1.45 -1.56
CA ARG A 98 12.18 -1.37 -0.20
C ARG A 98 11.59 -2.72 0.25
N PRO A 99 11.54 -3.01 1.56
CA PRO A 99 11.01 -4.27 2.10
C PRO A 99 9.54 -4.53 1.71
N ARG A 100 8.74 -3.48 1.46
CA ARG A 100 7.31 -3.59 1.08
C ARG A 100 7.03 -3.39 -0.41
N THR A 101 8.04 -3.52 -1.28
CA THR A 101 7.86 -3.36 -2.74
C THR A 101 6.79 -4.28 -3.31
N TRP A 102 6.68 -5.54 -2.85
CA TRP A 102 5.60 -6.44 -3.25
C TRP A 102 4.19 -5.91 -2.94
N CYS A 103 4.03 -5.16 -1.84
CA CYS A 103 2.72 -4.69 -1.37
C CYS A 103 2.11 -3.59 -2.27
N THR A 104 2.90 -2.96 -3.15
CA THR A 104 2.40 -1.92 -4.07
C THR A 104 1.55 -2.49 -5.20
N PHE A 105 1.88 -3.69 -5.69
CA PHE A 105 1.19 -4.36 -6.79
C PHE A 105 0.58 -5.73 -6.43
N CYS A 106 0.70 -6.15 -5.16
CA CYS A 106 0.07 -7.36 -4.64
C CYS A 106 -1.45 -7.36 -4.95
N PRO A 107 -2.02 -8.48 -5.43
CA PRO A 107 -3.42 -8.53 -5.87
C PRO A 107 -4.42 -8.10 -4.78
N MET A 108 -4.18 -8.53 -3.53
CA MET A 108 -4.97 -8.09 -2.37
C MET A 108 -4.89 -6.58 -2.13
N GLY A 109 -3.70 -6.04 -2.29
CA GLY A 109 -3.41 -4.65 -2.08
C GLY A 109 -4.03 -3.77 -3.15
N THR A 110 -3.92 -4.19 -4.41
CA THR A 110 -4.55 -3.57 -5.58
C THR A 110 -6.06 -3.56 -5.42
N MET A 111 -6.68 -4.68 -5.05
CA MET A 111 -8.13 -4.72 -4.78
C MET A 111 -8.53 -3.73 -3.68
N ALA A 112 -7.81 -3.71 -2.55
CA ALA A 112 -8.08 -2.76 -1.47
C ALA A 112 -7.91 -1.30 -1.92
N HIS A 113 -6.88 -0.98 -2.72
CA HIS A 113 -6.67 0.34 -3.30
C HIS A 113 -7.89 0.79 -4.13
N TYR A 114 -8.37 -0.06 -5.04
CA TYR A 114 -9.54 0.26 -5.87
C TYR A 114 -10.82 0.41 -5.05
N ILE A 115 -11.02 -0.44 -4.03
CA ILE A 115 -12.16 -0.31 -3.10
C ILE A 115 -12.12 1.04 -2.37
N THR A 116 -10.94 1.44 -1.87
CA THR A 116 -10.77 2.71 -1.15
C THR A 116 -10.92 3.93 -2.07
N LYS A 117 -10.51 3.80 -3.33
CA LYS A 117 -10.67 4.85 -4.34
C LYS A 117 -12.12 4.98 -4.81
N TRP A 118 -12.85 3.86 -4.92
CA TRP A 118 -14.23 3.87 -5.37
C TRP A 118 -15.17 4.52 -4.34
N LYS A 119 -14.84 4.42 -3.05
CA LYS A 119 -15.62 4.97 -1.94
C LYS A 119 -15.33 6.46 -1.62
N SER A 120 -14.86 7.27 -2.60
CA SER A 120 -14.50 8.71 -2.48
C SER A 120 -15.45 9.56 -1.60
N PRO A 121 -15.08 10.80 -1.21
CA PRO A 121 -13.83 11.28 -0.63
C PRO A 121 -14.10 11.85 0.79
N GLY A 122 -15.26 11.52 1.38
CA GLY A 122 -15.89 12.33 2.42
C GLY A 122 -15.64 11.96 3.87
N CYS A 123 -15.43 10.69 4.26
CA CYS A 123 -15.34 10.37 5.69
C CYS A 123 -14.92 8.91 6.03
N ARG A 124 -14.33 8.78 7.23
CA ARG A 124 -14.14 7.56 8.07
C ARG A 124 -12.91 6.68 7.84
N GLY A 125 -11.72 7.26 7.71
CA GLY A 125 -10.48 6.52 7.93
C GLY A 125 -9.46 7.33 8.71
N GLU A 126 -8.56 6.67 9.45
CA GLU A 126 -7.41 7.36 10.04
C GLU A 126 -6.45 7.80 8.93
N TYR A 127 -5.92 9.02 8.98
CA TYR A 127 -4.91 9.49 8.03
C TYR A 127 -3.75 10.13 8.80
N VAL A 128 -2.61 10.23 8.12
CA VAL A 128 -1.41 10.84 8.70
C VAL A 128 -1.49 12.35 8.51
N THR A 129 -1.46 13.10 9.59
CA THR A 129 -1.49 14.57 9.60
C THR A 129 -0.21 15.16 10.18
N PHE A 130 0.10 16.39 9.79
CA PHE A 130 1.28 17.13 10.20
C PHE A 130 0.92 18.35 11.05
N LYS A 131 1.68 18.56 12.13
CA LYS A 131 1.68 19.82 12.88
C LYS A 131 2.67 20.78 12.24
N LYS A 132 2.16 21.84 11.59
CA LYS A 132 2.96 22.84 10.86
C LYS A 132 4.08 23.43 11.72
N ASP A 133 3.79 23.74 12.98
CA ASP A 133 4.71 24.43 13.89
C ASP A 133 5.89 23.55 14.35
N SER A 134 5.78 22.22 14.21
CA SER A 134 6.77 21.28 14.72
C SER A 134 7.59 20.59 13.61
N CYS A 135 7.18 20.72 12.34
CA CYS A 135 7.85 20.08 11.21
C CYS A 135 8.98 20.96 10.68
N VAL A 136 10.20 20.41 10.63
CA VAL A 136 11.41 21.08 10.13
C VAL A 136 11.86 20.54 8.76
N ASP A 137 10.96 19.88 8.04
CA ASP A 137 11.17 19.42 6.65
C ASP A 137 12.43 18.56 6.41
N CYS A 138 12.81 17.74 7.40
CA CYS A 138 14.01 16.91 7.38
C CYS A 138 13.98 15.65 6.46
N SER A 139 12.90 15.44 5.70
CA SER A 139 12.62 14.28 4.81
C SER A 139 12.82 12.89 5.41
N ARG A 140 12.92 12.77 6.75
CA ARG A 140 13.16 11.48 7.41
C ARG A 140 11.94 10.58 7.34
N CYS A 141 10.74 11.15 7.41
CA CYS A 141 9.48 10.43 7.32
C CYS A 141 9.30 9.76 5.94
N SER A 142 9.59 10.44 4.83
CA SER A 142 9.52 9.88 3.48
C SER A 142 10.57 8.77 3.26
N ARG A 143 11.79 8.95 3.79
CA ARG A 143 12.86 7.93 3.70
C ARG A 143 12.55 6.63 4.46
N VAL A 144 11.90 6.71 5.62
CA VAL A 144 11.53 5.51 6.39
C VAL A 144 10.21 4.89 5.93
N CYS A 145 9.49 5.51 4.99
CA CYS A 145 8.21 5.01 4.51
C CYS A 145 8.43 3.73 3.69
N PRO A 146 7.90 2.57 4.13
CA PRO A 146 8.14 1.32 3.42
C PRO A 146 7.40 1.26 2.07
N MET A 147 6.35 2.07 1.91
CA MET A 147 5.58 2.21 0.67
C MET A 147 6.19 3.25 -0.29
N ASN A 148 7.31 3.88 0.08
CA ASN A 148 7.98 4.93 -0.71
C ASN A 148 7.07 6.11 -1.10
N ILE A 149 6.20 6.53 -0.19
CA ILE A 149 5.33 7.70 -0.35
C ILE A 149 6.07 8.93 0.16
N ASP A 150 6.11 10.00 -0.64
CA ASP A 150 6.61 11.28 -0.15
C ASP A 150 5.57 11.98 0.72
N LEU A 151 5.85 12.01 2.03
CA LEU A 151 4.93 12.56 3.02
C LEU A 151 5.04 14.09 3.11
N LEU A 152 6.14 14.70 2.63
CA LEU A 152 6.35 16.15 2.71
C LEU A 152 5.46 16.93 1.75
N GLU A 153 5.22 16.37 0.56
CA GLU A 153 4.28 16.94 -0.42
C GLU A 153 2.84 17.04 0.16
N HIS A 154 2.54 16.19 1.14
CA HIS A 154 1.23 16.08 1.78
C HIS A 154 1.15 16.79 3.15
N LYS A 155 2.10 17.69 3.46
CA LYS A 155 2.17 18.41 4.76
C LYS A 155 0.91 19.24 5.07
N GLU A 156 0.28 19.81 4.04
CA GLU A 156 -0.85 20.74 4.19
C GLU A 156 -2.20 20.03 4.34
N LEU A 157 -2.43 18.96 3.57
CA LEU A 157 -3.73 18.27 3.48
C LEU A 157 -3.76 16.96 4.27
N GLY A 158 -2.61 16.48 4.73
CA GLY A 158 -2.46 15.13 5.25
C GLY A 158 -2.34 14.08 4.14
N VAL A 159 -1.82 12.91 4.51
CA VAL A 159 -1.54 11.83 3.56
C VAL A 159 -2.84 11.08 3.28
N MET A 160 -3.53 11.49 2.22
CA MET A 160 -4.77 10.89 1.74
C MET A 160 -4.54 9.88 0.60
N GLU A 161 -3.27 9.55 0.33
CA GLU A 161 -2.90 8.55 -0.67
C GLU A 161 -3.48 7.17 -0.30
N PRO A 162 -4.33 6.54 -1.14
CA PRO A 162 -4.89 5.21 -0.89
C PRO A 162 -3.84 4.12 -0.68
N ASP A 163 -2.60 4.31 -1.14
CA ASP A 163 -1.50 3.36 -0.92
C ASP A 163 -0.91 3.39 0.49
N CYS A 164 -1.25 4.39 1.30
CA CYS A 164 -0.82 4.44 2.69
C CYS A 164 -1.42 3.27 3.50
N ILE A 165 -0.55 2.39 3.99
CA ILE A 165 -0.91 1.23 4.82
C ILE A 165 -1.08 1.57 6.31
N LYS A 166 -0.92 2.84 6.70
CA LYS A 166 -1.12 3.34 8.07
C LYS A 166 -0.29 2.59 9.13
N CYS A 167 0.95 2.26 8.81
CA CYS A 167 1.86 1.50 9.68
C CYS A 167 2.42 2.28 10.88
N GLY A 168 2.33 3.62 10.88
CA GLY A 168 2.78 4.47 11.99
C GLY A 168 4.30 4.63 12.16
N ILE A 169 5.13 4.05 11.28
CA ILE A 169 6.61 4.15 11.33
C ILE A 169 7.09 5.61 11.22
N CYS A 170 6.38 6.43 10.45
CA CYS A 170 6.69 7.86 10.32
C CYS A 170 6.53 8.61 11.65
N ILE A 171 5.58 8.22 12.51
CA ILE A 171 5.36 8.83 13.83
C ILE A 171 6.51 8.46 14.77
N SER A 172 6.88 7.18 14.82
CA SER A 172 7.92 6.70 15.74
C SER A 172 9.32 7.20 15.40
N LYS A 173 9.60 7.45 14.11
CA LYS A 173 10.91 7.93 13.64
C LYS A 173 11.01 9.45 13.51
N CYS A 174 9.94 10.20 13.80
CA CYS A 174 9.96 11.67 13.75
C CYS A 174 10.66 12.26 14.99
N PRO A 175 11.79 12.99 14.85
CA PRO A 175 12.54 13.52 15.99
C PRO A 175 11.78 14.62 16.76
N LYS A 176 10.91 15.38 16.07
CA LYS A 176 10.10 16.47 16.64
C LYS A 176 8.67 16.05 16.98
N LYS A 177 8.31 14.77 16.80
CA LYS A 177 6.95 14.23 17.00
C LYS A 177 5.87 15.11 16.33
N ALA A 178 6.17 15.61 15.13
CA ALA A 178 5.31 16.50 14.36
C ALA A 178 4.19 15.78 13.58
N ILE A 179 4.15 14.45 13.64
CA ILE A 179 3.26 13.59 12.84
C ILE A 179 2.31 12.86 13.80
N SER A 180 1.03 12.79 13.45
CA SER A 180 0.01 12.04 14.19
C SER A 180 -0.95 11.31 13.25
N LEU A 181 -1.54 10.20 13.72
CA LEU A 181 -2.68 9.56 13.07
C LEU A 181 -3.96 10.19 13.62
N GLN A 182 -4.77 10.77 12.75
CA GLN A 182 -6.01 11.42 13.15
C GLN A 182 -7.21 10.65 12.57
N PRO A 183 -8.22 10.28 13.39
CA PRO A 183 -9.46 9.73 12.88
C PRO A 183 -10.21 10.83 12.11
N ALA A 184 -10.81 10.49 10.98
CA ALA A 184 -11.57 11.41 10.13
C ALA A 184 -12.89 11.95 10.74
N GLY A 185 -12.95 12.21 12.06
CA GLY A 185 -14.16 12.66 12.74
C GLY A 185 -13.98 13.45 14.05
N HIS A 186 -12.78 13.89 14.43
CA HIS A 186 -12.60 14.60 15.71
C HIS A 186 -11.65 15.81 15.70
N SER A 187 -11.66 16.58 14.62
CA SER A 187 -11.32 18.01 14.67
C SER A 187 -11.97 18.70 13.47
N GLY A 188 -12.59 19.85 13.70
CA GLY A 188 -13.51 20.49 12.77
C GLY A 188 -12.96 20.72 11.36
N LYS A 189 -13.86 20.61 10.36
CA LYS A 189 -13.68 21.07 8.97
C LYS A 189 -12.38 20.59 8.30
N LEU A 190 -12.28 19.29 8.02
CA LEU A 190 -11.54 18.88 6.83
C LEU A 190 -12.43 19.16 5.61
N ARG A 191 -12.25 20.33 4.98
CA ARG A 191 -12.67 20.51 3.59
C ARG A 191 -11.79 19.58 2.78
N VAL A 192 -12.32 18.42 2.44
CA VAL A 192 -11.81 17.57 1.38
C VAL A 192 -11.88 18.41 0.12
N PRO A 193 -10.76 18.85 -0.50
CA PRO A 193 -10.85 19.32 -1.87
C PRO A 193 -11.29 18.11 -2.70
N GLU A 194 -12.41 18.28 -3.40
CA GLU A 194 -12.85 17.36 -4.43
C GLU A 194 -11.63 17.10 -5.34
N THR A 195 -11.18 15.84 -5.38
CA THR A 195 -10.10 15.41 -6.26
C THR A 195 -10.38 15.93 -7.67
N PRO A 196 -9.50 16.74 -8.29
CA PRO A 196 -9.51 16.80 -9.73
C PRO A 196 -9.03 15.43 -10.21
N SER A 197 -9.95 14.72 -10.84
CA SER A 197 -9.66 13.69 -11.82
C SER A 197 -8.43 14.10 -12.63
N LYS A 198 -7.46 13.19 -12.77
CA LYS A 198 -6.39 13.18 -13.77
C LYS A 198 -6.64 14.16 -14.93
N ALA A 199 -6.06 15.35 -14.85
CA ALA A 199 -6.02 16.34 -15.93
C ALA A 199 -4.86 17.32 -15.67
N ALA A 200 -3.63 16.80 -15.58
CA ALA A 200 -2.42 17.60 -15.67
C ALA A 200 -1.30 16.72 -16.26
N ILE A 201 -1.58 16.12 -17.41
CA ILE A 201 -0.56 15.60 -18.33
C ILE A 201 -0.81 16.34 -19.65
N THR A 202 -0.45 17.63 -19.69
CA THR A 202 -0.26 18.42 -20.92
C THR A 202 0.13 19.85 -20.54
N GLY A 203 1.38 20.22 -20.85
CA GLY A 203 1.71 21.56 -21.36
C GLY A 203 2.08 22.69 -20.39
N GLN A 204 3.23 23.32 -20.71
CA GLN A 204 3.64 24.72 -20.46
C GLN A 204 4.18 24.99 -19.05
N VAL A 205 5.44 25.43 -18.83
CA VAL A 205 6.45 26.13 -19.64
C VAL A 205 7.84 25.54 -19.34
#